data_AF-A0A0Q4S1E9-F1
#
_entry.id   AF-A0A0Q4S1E9-F1
#
_cell.length_a   1.000
_cell.length_b   1.000
_cell.length_c   1.000
_cell.angle_alpha   90.00
_cell.angle_beta   90.00
_cell.angle_gamma   90.00
#
_symmetry.space_group_name_H-M   'P 1'
#
loop_
_entity.id
_entity.type
_entity.pdbx_description
1 polymer ?
#
loop_
_entity_poly.entity_id
_entity_poly.type
_entity_poly.pdbx_seq_one_letter_code
_entity_poly.pdbx_strand_id
1 'polypeptide(L)'
;MNYIEKIERLKNLLNSISTDVMIDNDKEEEYTSLRKELGSVSKYMANRPKELKTCTSLKEFRREMQEKGGYAERRKYINQIFYPLINENDSLLDSIQEIEQKVNFGHLNLLPQDIQDKGREMAEIYLYLYCIENSLRIFIEEIMKLEVFSIPKKVQETINKLKKSENESKYLPIRGGNNLFYCDFIELGKIIISNWAVFGKYFPKQNEHWLNVMIEELYKVRCLVAHNSYVGQDERDSLKVFYKIITTQLKL
;
A
#
# COMPACT_ATOMS: atom_id res chain seq x y z
N MET A 1 -3.98 3.91 26.87
CA MET A 1 -3.85 3.76 25.41
C MET A 1 -4.39 5.00 24.72
N ASN A 2 -3.67 5.53 23.74
CA ASN A 2 -4.18 6.57 22.85
C ASN A 2 -5.22 5.98 21.86
N TYR A 3 -5.83 6.83 21.01
CA TYR A 3 -6.86 6.38 20.08
C TYR A 3 -6.37 5.30 19.10
N ILE A 4 -5.21 5.51 18.47
CA ILE A 4 -4.65 4.60 17.48
C ILE A 4 -4.28 3.26 18.12
N GLU A 5 -3.62 3.28 19.28
CA GLU A 5 -3.29 2.07 20.06
C GLU A 5 -4.55 1.24 20.38
N LYS A 6 -5.68 1.88 20.72
CA LYS A 6 -6.95 1.18 20.97
C LYS A 6 -7.51 0.55 19.69
N ILE A 7 -7.46 1.26 18.56
CA ILE A 7 -7.95 0.75 17.27
C ILE A 7 -7.09 -0.40 16.78
N GLU A 8 -5.76 -0.30 16.87
CA GLU A 8 -4.84 -1.37 16.49
C GLU A 8 -5.01 -2.60 17.38
N ARG A 9 -5.17 -2.40 18.69
CA ARG A 9 -5.41 -3.49 19.63
C ARG A 9 -6.74 -4.20 19.33
N LEU A 10 -7.79 -3.43 19.03
CA LEU A 10 -9.07 -3.98 18.58
C LEU A 10 -8.91 -4.75 17.26
N LYS A 11 -8.20 -4.20 16.28
CA LYS A 11 -7.92 -4.87 14.99
C LYS A 11 -7.19 -6.19 15.18
N ASN A 12 -6.17 -6.21 16.03
CA ASN A 12 -5.38 -7.41 16.34
C ASN A 12 -6.24 -8.48 17.02
N LEU A 13 -7.09 -8.09 17.98
CA LEU A 13 -8.05 -8.97 18.63
C LEU A 13 -8.99 -9.62 17.59
N LEU A 14 -9.53 -8.84 16.65
CA LEU A 14 -10.45 -9.34 15.62
C LEU A 14 -9.76 -10.21 14.56
N ASN A 15 -8.50 -9.91 14.23
CA ASN A 15 -7.70 -10.78 13.37
C ASN A 15 -7.38 -12.12 14.06
N SER A 16 -7.11 -12.11 15.37
CA SER A 16 -6.77 -13.32 16.12
C SER A 16 -7.92 -14.34 16.21
N ILE A 17 -9.17 -13.87 16.29
CA ILE A 17 -10.35 -14.75 16.27
C ILE A 17 -10.71 -15.25 14.87
N SER A 18 -10.07 -14.69 13.83
CA SER A 18 -10.27 -15.08 12.43
C SER A 18 -9.38 -16.25 11.99
N THR A 19 -8.30 -16.54 12.72
CA THR A 19 -7.39 -17.70 12.55
C THR A 19 -7.80 -18.95 13.31
N ASP A 20 -8.74 -18.83 14.25
CA ASP A 20 -9.26 -19.85 15.18
C ASP A 20 -8.48 -20.00 16.51
N VAL A 21 -9.08 -19.46 17.58
CA VAL A 21 -8.81 -19.76 18.99
C VAL A 21 -10.17 -19.66 19.70
N MET A 22 -10.40 -20.52 20.69
CA MET A 22 -11.53 -20.39 21.61
C MET A 22 -11.66 -18.93 22.06
N ILE A 23 -12.87 -18.38 21.97
CA ILE A 23 -13.16 -17.09 22.59
C ILE A 23 -13.27 -17.38 24.09
N ASP A 24 -12.13 -17.27 24.77
CA ASP A 24 -12.09 -17.20 26.23
C ASP A 24 -12.80 -15.92 26.70
N ASN A 25 -13.23 -15.93 27.96
CA ASN A 25 -13.97 -14.81 28.54
C ASN A 25 -13.12 -13.53 28.57
N ASP A 26 -11.80 -13.66 28.71
CA ASP A 26 -10.88 -12.53 28.79
C ASP A 26 -10.87 -11.71 27.48
N LYS A 27 -10.86 -12.37 26.31
CA LYS A 27 -10.96 -11.69 25.00
C LYS A 27 -12.32 -11.05 24.78
N GLU A 28 -13.38 -11.69 25.25
CA GLU A 28 -14.76 -11.15 25.16
C GLU A 28 -14.90 -9.88 26.04
N GLU A 29 -14.30 -9.90 27.22
CA GLU A 29 -14.22 -8.74 28.11
C GLU A 29 -13.34 -7.63 27.52
N GLU A 30 -12.18 -7.96 26.94
CA GLU A 30 -11.30 -7.01 26.26
C GLU A 30 -12.02 -6.33 25.09
N TYR A 31 -12.74 -7.09 24.26
CA TYR A 31 -13.56 -6.55 23.18
C TYR A 31 -14.61 -5.57 23.69
N THR A 32 -15.36 -5.99 24.72
CA THR A 32 -16.41 -5.16 25.33
C THR A 32 -15.85 -3.86 25.91
N SER A 33 -14.70 -3.95 26.59
CA SER A 33 -14.00 -2.80 27.16
C SER A 33 -13.53 -1.82 26.08
N LEU A 34 -12.81 -2.32 25.06
CA LEU A 34 -12.33 -1.51 23.94
C LEU A 34 -13.48 -0.80 23.21
N ARG A 35 -14.62 -1.48 23.01
CA ARG A 35 -15.81 -0.86 22.42
C ARG A 35 -16.38 0.26 23.28
N LYS A 36 -16.48 0.06 24.59
CA LYS A 36 -16.99 1.07 25.52
C LYS A 36 -16.08 2.29 25.53
N GLU A 37 -14.77 2.08 25.58
CA GLU A 37 -13.76 3.13 25.57
C GLU A 37 -13.71 3.90 24.24
N LEU A 38 -13.89 3.22 23.11
CA LEU A 38 -13.94 3.86 21.79
C LEU A 38 -15.27 4.55 21.53
N GLY A 39 -16.36 4.08 22.16
CA GLY A 39 -17.70 4.65 22.04
C GLY A 39 -17.83 6.08 22.57
N SER A 40 -16.91 6.53 23.43
CA SER A 40 -16.82 7.93 23.88
C SER A 40 -16.00 8.83 22.95
N VAL A 41 -15.35 8.27 21.93
CA VAL A 41 -14.52 9.01 20.97
C VAL A 41 -15.36 9.41 19.75
N SER A 42 -15.56 10.72 19.55
CA SER A 42 -16.35 11.27 18.43
C SER A 42 -15.86 10.79 17.06
N LYS A 43 -14.53 10.80 16.85
CA LYS A 43 -13.87 10.31 15.62
C LYS A 43 -14.21 8.86 15.31
N TYR A 44 -14.19 7.99 16.32
CA TYR A 44 -14.59 6.59 16.16
C TYR A 44 -16.05 6.49 15.76
N MET A 45 -16.94 7.20 16.48
CA MET A 45 -18.37 7.12 16.25
C MET A 45 -18.78 7.59 14.84
N ALA A 46 -18.06 8.58 14.28
CA ALA A 46 -18.25 9.06 12.92
C ALA A 46 -17.82 8.02 11.86
N ASN A 47 -16.71 7.31 12.09
CA ASN A 47 -16.08 6.45 11.09
C ASN A 47 -16.26 4.95 11.34
N ARG A 48 -16.96 4.55 12.43
CA ARG A 48 -17.08 3.14 12.83
C ARG A 48 -17.77 2.30 11.74
N PRO A 49 -17.20 1.15 11.36
CA PRO A 49 -17.78 0.26 10.37
C PRO A 49 -19.06 -0.40 10.91
N LYS A 50 -19.92 -0.87 10.00
CA LYS A 50 -21.25 -1.39 10.33
C LYS A 50 -21.17 -2.61 11.26
N GLU A 51 -20.17 -3.45 11.09
CA GLU A 51 -19.89 -4.65 11.89
C GLU A 51 -19.68 -4.26 13.36
N LEU A 52 -18.95 -3.17 13.59
CA LEU A 52 -18.74 -2.65 14.95
C LEU A 52 -19.95 -1.85 15.45
N LYS A 53 -20.99 -1.63 14.65
CA LYS A 53 -22.29 -1.14 15.13
C LYS A 53 -23.20 -2.30 15.56
N THR A 54 -23.20 -3.38 14.80
CA THR A 54 -24.14 -4.51 14.94
C THR A 54 -23.64 -5.58 15.90
N CYS A 55 -22.36 -5.96 15.83
CA CYS A 55 -21.79 -6.96 16.72
C CYS A 55 -21.48 -6.34 18.06
N THR A 56 -22.23 -6.70 19.10
CA THR A 56 -22.01 -6.23 20.47
C THR A 56 -21.00 -7.10 21.22
N SER A 57 -20.83 -8.35 20.78
CA SER A 57 -19.87 -9.33 21.31
C SER A 57 -18.84 -9.76 20.26
N LEU A 58 -17.69 -10.22 20.73
CA LEU A 58 -16.62 -10.80 19.92
C LEU A 58 -17.12 -12.09 19.24
N LYS A 59 -17.97 -12.85 19.91
CA LYS A 59 -18.70 -14.01 19.35
C LYS A 59 -19.58 -13.63 18.15
N GLU A 60 -20.35 -12.54 18.25
CA GLU A 60 -21.16 -12.06 17.13
C GLU A 60 -20.30 -11.61 15.95
N PHE A 61 -19.22 -10.88 16.23
CA PHE A 61 -18.29 -10.45 15.19
C PHE A 61 -17.65 -11.64 14.47
N ARG A 62 -17.22 -12.66 15.24
CA ARG A 62 -16.69 -13.90 14.66
C ARG A 62 -17.71 -14.54 13.72
N ARG A 63 -18.96 -14.67 14.15
CA ARG A 63 -20.03 -15.26 13.34
C ARG A 63 -20.20 -14.52 12.02
N GLU A 64 -20.24 -13.18 12.06
CA GLU A 64 -20.34 -12.36 10.85
C GLU A 64 -19.11 -12.51 9.92
N MET A 65 -17.91 -12.66 10.48
CA MET A 65 -16.69 -12.87 9.69
C MET A 65 -16.62 -14.25 9.02
N GLN A 66 -17.24 -15.29 9.60
CA GLN A 66 -17.25 -16.63 8.96
C GLN A 66 -18.01 -16.63 7.63
N GLU A 67 -18.91 -15.68 7.40
CA GLU A 67 -19.59 -15.50 6.11
C GLU A 67 -18.71 -14.83 5.05
N LYS A 68 -17.52 -14.30 5.41
CA LYS A 68 -16.62 -13.55 4.51
C LYS A 68 -15.57 -14.41 3.80
N GLY A 69 -15.69 -15.73 3.85
CA GLY A 69 -14.77 -16.65 3.18
C GLY A 69 -13.64 -17.13 4.10
N GLY A 70 -12.50 -17.49 3.51
CA GLY A 70 -11.34 -18.04 4.20
C GLY A 70 -10.57 -17.03 5.06
N TYR A 71 -9.50 -17.48 5.70
CA TYR A 71 -8.71 -16.63 6.60
C TYR A 71 -8.14 -15.39 5.91
N ALA A 72 -7.61 -15.55 4.69
CA ALA A 72 -7.02 -14.45 3.94
C ALA A 72 -8.08 -13.38 3.58
N GLU A 73 -9.27 -13.82 3.20
CA GLU A 73 -10.41 -12.99 2.86
C GLU A 73 -10.94 -12.24 4.09
N ARG A 74 -11.08 -12.95 5.23
CA ARG A 74 -11.47 -12.34 6.52
C ARG A 74 -10.47 -11.27 6.97
N ARG A 75 -9.17 -11.58 6.91
CA ARG A 75 -8.11 -10.63 7.29
C ARG A 75 -8.09 -9.42 6.36
N LYS A 76 -8.25 -9.64 5.05
CA LYS A 76 -8.38 -8.55 4.07
C LYS A 76 -9.58 -7.66 4.38
N TYR A 77 -10.73 -8.26 4.70
CA TYR A 77 -11.94 -7.53 5.06
C TYR A 77 -11.76 -6.70 6.34
N ILE A 78 -11.20 -7.30 7.40
CA ILE A 78 -10.92 -6.60 8.66
C ILE A 78 -9.97 -5.42 8.42
N ASN A 79 -8.92 -5.61 7.62
CA ASN A 79 -8.02 -4.51 7.26
C ASN A 79 -8.77 -3.37 6.55
N GLN A 80 -9.67 -3.68 5.61
CA GLN A 80 -10.46 -2.69 4.88
C GLN A 80 -11.40 -1.87 5.79
N ILE A 81 -12.08 -2.51 6.74
CA ILE A 81 -13.02 -1.79 7.62
C ILE A 81 -12.32 -1.00 8.73
N PHE A 82 -11.09 -1.38 9.10
CA PHE A 82 -10.26 -0.66 10.06
C PHE A 82 -9.41 0.43 9.42
N TYR A 83 -9.18 0.37 8.11
CA TYR A 83 -8.38 1.34 7.38
C TYR A 83 -8.82 2.79 7.67
N PRO A 84 -10.11 3.18 7.62
CA PRO A 84 -10.53 4.56 7.88
C PRO A 84 -10.44 4.98 9.36
N LEU A 85 -10.30 4.01 10.28
CA LEU A 85 -10.20 4.26 11.71
C LEU A 85 -8.76 4.51 12.16
N ILE A 86 -7.83 3.82 11.51
CA ILE A 86 -6.39 3.97 11.74
C ILE A 86 -5.90 5.16 10.92
N ASN A 87 -6.28 5.17 9.64
CA ASN A 87 -5.81 6.17 8.70
C ASN A 87 -6.77 7.36 8.65
N GLU A 88 -6.39 8.43 9.35
CA GLU A 88 -6.50 9.73 8.69
C GLU A 88 -5.66 9.68 7.42
N ASN A 89 -6.03 10.42 6.39
CA ASN A 89 -5.30 10.47 5.12
C ASN A 89 -3.77 10.66 5.28
N ASP A 90 -3.25 11.07 6.45
CA ASP A 90 -1.82 11.19 6.78
C ASP A 90 -1.14 9.91 7.35
N SER A 91 -1.86 8.92 7.89
CA SER A 91 -1.26 7.78 8.63
C SER A 91 -0.52 6.74 7.76
N LEU A 92 -0.75 6.74 6.44
CA LEU A 92 -0.03 5.85 5.51
C LEU A 92 1.38 6.37 5.23
N LEU A 93 1.58 7.69 5.34
CA LEU A 93 2.91 8.31 5.34
C LEU A 93 3.66 7.91 6.60
N ASP A 94 2.97 7.94 7.74
CA ASP A 94 3.53 7.56 9.04
C ASP A 94 3.95 6.09 9.08
N SER A 95 3.26 5.19 8.37
CA SER A 95 3.59 3.76 8.37
C SER A 95 4.96 3.45 7.73
N ILE A 96 5.31 4.13 6.63
CA ILE A 96 6.63 3.96 5.99
C ILE A 96 7.72 4.64 6.81
N GLN A 97 7.45 5.83 7.35
CA GLN A 97 8.37 6.51 8.27
C GLN A 97 8.62 5.69 9.54
N GLU A 98 7.59 5.05 10.10
CA GLU A 98 7.71 4.20 11.29
C GLU A 98 8.51 2.92 10.99
N ILE A 99 8.36 2.34 9.79
CA ILE A 99 9.20 1.23 9.33
C ILE A 99 10.66 1.67 9.24
N GLU A 100 10.95 2.83 8.67
CA GLU A 100 12.32 3.37 8.54
C GLU A 100 12.95 3.65 9.90
N GLN A 101 12.19 4.25 10.84
CA GLN A 101 12.64 4.46 12.23
C GLN A 101 12.98 3.16 12.97
N LYS A 102 12.40 2.03 12.56
CA LYS A 102 12.68 0.69 13.12
C LYS A 102 13.84 -0.03 12.42
N VAL A 103 14.34 0.48 11.29
CA VAL A 103 15.52 -0.11 10.62
C VAL A 103 16.75 0.13 11.48
N ASN A 104 17.36 -0.95 11.97
CA ASN A 104 18.62 -0.87 12.70
C ASN A 104 19.77 -0.64 11.72
N PHE A 105 20.20 0.60 11.58
CA PHE A 105 21.31 1.02 10.74
C PHE A 105 22.70 0.67 11.32
N GLY A 106 22.79 -0.02 12.46
CA GLY A 106 24.01 -0.64 12.97
C GLY A 106 25.24 0.29 13.07
N HIS A 107 26.43 -0.23 12.74
CA HIS A 107 27.72 0.44 12.79
C HIS A 107 27.98 1.42 11.62
N LEU A 108 26.95 2.05 11.05
CA LEU A 108 27.16 3.13 10.07
C LEU A 108 27.93 4.33 10.66
N ASN A 109 28.12 4.38 11.98
CA ASN A 109 28.94 5.35 12.71
C ASN A 109 30.40 5.47 12.21
N LEU A 110 30.88 4.52 11.40
CA LEU A 110 32.19 4.59 10.75
C LEU A 110 32.20 5.50 9.51
N LEU A 111 31.03 5.87 9.00
CA LEU A 111 30.87 6.75 7.84
C LEU A 111 30.59 8.20 8.29
N PRO A 112 30.93 9.19 7.45
CA PRO A 112 30.51 10.57 7.63
C PRO A 112 29.00 10.70 7.90
N GLN A 113 28.63 11.60 8.82
CA GLN A 113 27.24 11.80 9.25
C GLN A 113 26.32 12.09 8.07
N ASP A 114 26.78 12.88 7.09
CA ASP A 114 25.99 13.22 5.91
C ASP A 114 25.69 11.99 5.02
N ILE A 115 26.64 11.05 4.91
CA ILE A 115 26.41 9.79 4.19
C ILE A 115 25.38 8.93 4.91
N GLN A 116 25.41 8.93 6.25
CA GLN A 116 24.43 8.19 7.04
C GLN A 116 23.02 8.78 6.91
N ASP A 117 22.90 10.10 7.01
CA ASP A 117 21.62 10.81 6.90
C ASP A 117 21.03 10.65 5.50
N LYS A 118 21.84 10.87 4.45
CA LYS A 118 21.39 10.66 3.07
C LYS A 118 21.05 9.20 2.81
N GLY A 119 21.79 8.24 3.39
CA GLY A 119 21.50 6.82 3.26
C GLY A 119 20.13 6.45 3.84
N ARG A 120 19.80 7.01 5.01
CA ARG A 120 18.47 6.87 5.64
C ARG A 120 17.36 7.42 4.75
N GLU A 121 17.51 8.68 4.33
CA GLU A 121 16.54 9.34 3.46
C GLU A 121 16.33 8.56 2.16
N MET A 122 17.41 8.10 1.50
CA MET A 122 17.28 7.35 0.24
C MET A 122 16.66 5.96 0.43
N ALA A 123 16.81 5.33 1.59
CA ALA A 123 16.14 4.07 1.91
C ALA A 123 14.61 4.26 2.00
N GLU A 124 14.15 5.35 2.63
CA GLU A 124 12.74 5.75 2.66
C GLU A 124 12.21 5.94 1.22
N ILE A 125 12.97 6.62 0.37
CA ILE A 125 12.59 6.88 -1.02
C ILE A 125 12.49 5.62 -1.85
N TYR A 126 13.45 4.70 -1.72
CA TYR A 126 13.36 3.41 -2.38
C TYR A 126 12.08 2.66 -2.00
N LEU A 127 11.71 2.68 -0.71
CA LEU A 127 10.51 2.01 -0.22
C LEU A 127 9.24 2.62 -0.85
N TYR A 128 9.12 3.95 -0.89
CA TYR A 128 8.00 4.60 -1.58
C TYR A 128 7.92 4.20 -3.06
N LEU A 129 9.01 4.31 -3.81
CA LEU A 129 9.03 3.95 -5.24
C LEU A 129 8.65 2.48 -5.45
N TYR A 130 9.21 1.57 -4.65
CA TYR A 130 8.91 0.15 -4.72
C TYR A 130 7.42 -0.11 -4.48
N CYS A 131 6.85 0.49 -3.44
CA CYS A 131 5.42 0.33 -3.14
C CYS A 131 4.56 0.90 -4.26
N ILE A 132 4.82 2.12 -4.72
CA ILE A 132 4.03 2.77 -5.78
C ILE A 132 4.05 1.93 -7.05
N GLU A 133 5.23 1.54 -7.54
CA GLU A 133 5.36 0.82 -8.81
C GLU A 133 4.64 -0.53 -8.78
N ASN A 134 4.80 -1.29 -7.69
CA ASN A 134 4.15 -2.59 -7.56
C ASN A 134 2.65 -2.48 -7.30
N SER A 135 2.21 -1.43 -6.58
CA SER A 135 0.78 -1.13 -6.44
C SER A 135 0.13 -0.81 -7.78
N LEU A 136 0.81 -0.08 -8.67
CA LEU A 136 0.33 0.16 -10.04
C LEU A 136 0.27 -1.13 -10.88
N ARG A 137 1.24 -2.04 -10.72
CA ARG A 137 1.19 -3.36 -11.38
C ARG A 137 -0.03 -4.17 -10.94
N ILE A 138 -0.24 -4.27 -9.63
CA ILE A 138 -1.40 -4.97 -9.05
C ILE A 138 -2.69 -4.34 -9.54
N PHE A 139 -2.76 -3.01 -9.55
CA PHE A 139 -3.94 -2.29 -10.03
C PHE A 139 -4.30 -2.64 -11.47
N ILE A 140 -3.33 -2.53 -12.38
CA ILE A 140 -3.53 -2.86 -13.79
C ILE A 140 -3.96 -4.32 -13.92
N GLU A 141 -3.32 -5.24 -13.20
CA GLU A 141 -3.66 -6.66 -13.20
C GLU A 141 -5.10 -6.93 -12.72
N GLU A 142 -5.56 -6.25 -11.66
CA GLU A 142 -6.94 -6.37 -11.19
C GLU A 142 -7.95 -5.82 -12.21
N ILE A 143 -7.64 -4.71 -12.89
CA ILE A 143 -8.50 -4.17 -13.94
C ILE A 143 -8.54 -5.11 -15.16
N MET A 144 -7.43 -5.77 -15.52
CA MET A 144 -7.40 -6.75 -16.61
C MET A 144 -8.34 -7.94 -16.39
N LYS A 145 -8.68 -8.25 -15.13
CA LYS A 145 -9.65 -9.31 -14.79
C LYS A 145 -11.11 -8.89 -15.03
N LEU A 146 -11.38 -7.59 -15.05
CA LEU A 146 -12.72 -7.01 -15.08
C LEU A 146 -13.08 -6.39 -16.43
N GLU A 147 -12.09 -5.83 -17.12
CA GLU A 147 -12.27 -5.01 -18.32
C GLU A 147 -11.29 -5.48 -19.40
N VAL A 148 -11.72 -5.47 -20.66
CA VAL A 148 -10.85 -5.80 -21.79
C VAL A 148 -10.18 -4.53 -22.30
N PHE A 149 -8.84 -4.51 -22.31
CA PHE A 149 -8.06 -3.42 -22.87
C PHE A 149 -6.74 -3.90 -23.46
N SER A 150 -6.09 -3.07 -24.27
CA SER A 150 -4.90 -3.47 -25.02
C SER A 150 -3.62 -2.93 -24.39
N ILE A 151 -2.56 -3.74 -24.37
CA ILE A 151 -1.21 -3.26 -24.04
C ILE A 151 -0.65 -2.57 -25.30
N PRO A 152 -0.21 -1.30 -25.23
CA PRO A 152 0.35 -0.61 -26.39
C PRO A 152 1.52 -1.37 -27.02
N LYS A 153 1.58 -1.38 -28.36
CA LYS A 153 2.63 -2.09 -29.11
C LYS A 153 4.05 -1.77 -28.63
N LYS A 154 4.35 -0.49 -28.39
CA LYS A 154 5.66 -0.06 -27.88
C LYS A 154 5.98 -0.64 -26.49
N VAL A 155 4.98 -0.75 -25.63
CA VAL A 155 5.14 -1.37 -24.30
C VAL A 155 5.41 -2.86 -24.46
N GLN A 156 4.68 -3.55 -25.35
CA GLN A 156 4.90 -4.96 -25.64
C GLN A 156 6.30 -5.23 -26.22
N GLU A 157 6.81 -4.34 -27.07
CA GLU A 157 8.18 -4.41 -27.61
C GLU A 157 9.22 -4.29 -26.50
N THR A 158 9.05 -3.34 -25.56
CA THR A 158 9.94 -3.20 -24.38
C THR A 158 9.93 -4.47 -23.53
N ILE A 159 8.75 -5.02 -23.22
CA ILE A 159 8.61 -6.26 -22.45
C ILE A 159 9.36 -7.40 -23.12
N ASN A 160 9.17 -7.59 -24.43
CA ASN A 160 9.82 -8.66 -25.19
C ASN A 160 11.35 -8.49 -25.21
N LYS A 161 11.84 -7.26 -25.37
CA LYS A 161 13.27 -6.94 -25.32
C LYS A 161 13.88 -7.29 -23.96
N LEU A 162 13.21 -6.93 -22.86
CA LEU A 162 13.70 -7.19 -21.51
C LEU A 162 13.68 -8.69 -21.18
N LYS A 163 12.63 -9.42 -21.58
CA LYS A 163 12.60 -10.90 -21.47
C LYS A 163 13.76 -11.56 -22.18
N LYS A 164 14.07 -11.10 -23.40
CA LYS A 164 15.22 -11.63 -24.15
C LYS A 164 16.54 -11.36 -23.42
N SER A 165 16.75 -10.13 -22.96
CA SER A 165 17.95 -9.74 -22.20
C SER A 165 18.09 -10.50 -20.88
N GLU A 166 16.99 -10.79 -20.20
CA GLU A 166 16.98 -11.55 -18.95
C GLU A 166 17.32 -13.02 -19.19
N ASN A 167 16.79 -13.64 -20.24
CA ASN A 167 17.15 -15.01 -20.64
C ASN A 167 18.64 -15.18 -20.99
N GLU A 168 19.29 -14.10 -21.43
CA GLU A 168 20.73 -14.07 -21.69
C GLU A 168 21.56 -13.92 -20.40
N SER A 169 20.94 -13.48 -19.29
CA SER A 169 21.60 -13.20 -18.01
C SER A 169 21.62 -14.43 -17.11
N LYS A 170 22.79 -15.04 -16.93
CA LYS A 170 22.94 -16.34 -16.21
C LYS A 170 22.87 -16.27 -14.68
N TYR A 171 23.07 -15.09 -14.09
CA TYR A 171 23.32 -14.95 -12.65
C TYR A 171 22.31 -14.07 -11.92
N LEU A 172 21.31 -13.53 -12.64
CA LEU A 172 20.30 -12.67 -12.06
C LEU A 172 18.98 -13.43 -11.87
N PRO A 173 18.20 -13.11 -10.83
CA PRO A 173 16.87 -13.67 -10.66
C PRO A 173 15.96 -13.22 -11.81
N ILE A 174 15.13 -14.15 -12.28
CA ILE A 174 14.11 -13.90 -13.30
C ILE A 174 12.96 -13.12 -12.65
N ARG A 175 12.51 -12.03 -13.28
CA ARG A 175 11.48 -11.11 -12.76
C ARG A 175 10.06 -11.72 -12.65
N GLY A 176 9.84 -12.94 -13.14
CA GLY A 176 8.67 -13.76 -12.79
C GLY A 176 7.41 -13.60 -13.67
N GLY A 177 6.27 -13.99 -13.08
CA GLY A 177 5.09 -14.62 -13.72
C GLY A 177 4.06 -13.76 -14.46
N ASN A 178 4.33 -12.48 -14.71
CA ASN A 178 3.48 -11.61 -15.54
C ASN A 178 4.33 -10.59 -16.32
N ASN A 179 3.87 -10.20 -17.50
CA ASN A 179 4.42 -9.15 -18.35
C ASN A 179 4.62 -7.81 -17.63
N LEU A 180 3.77 -7.49 -16.64
CA LEU A 180 3.86 -6.22 -15.90
C LEU A 180 5.13 -6.07 -15.06
N PHE A 181 5.82 -7.16 -14.70
CA PHE A 181 7.13 -7.11 -14.02
C PHE A 181 8.27 -6.61 -14.91
N TYR A 182 8.04 -6.50 -16.23
CA TYR A 182 8.98 -5.92 -17.19
C TYR A 182 8.65 -4.46 -17.53
N CYS A 183 7.62 -3.88 -16.90
CA CYS A 183 7.23 -2.49 -17.08
C CYS A 183 7.75 -1.67 -15.90
N ASP A 184 8.37 -0.52 -16.15
CA ASP A 184 8.57 0.51 -15.12
C ASP A 184 7.47 1.57 -15.19
N PHE A 185 7.60 2.66 -14.40
CA PHE A 185 6.63 3.77 -14.40
C PHE A 185 6.23 4.24 -15.80
N ILE A 186 7.15 4.29 -16.76
CA ILE A 186 6.87 4.76 -18.12
C ILE A 186 5.93 3.80 -18.84
N GLU A 187 6.21 2.50 -18.83
CA GLU A 187 5.35 1.50 -19.46
C GLU A 187 4.00 1.40 -18.75
N LEU A 188 3.98 1.43 -17.41
CA LEU A 188 2.75 1.38 -16.62
C LEU A 188 1.86 2.59 -16.91
N GLY A 189 2.44 3.80 -16.93
CA GLY A 189 1.72 5.02 -17.29
C GLY A 189 1.16 4.97 -18.71
N LYS A 190 1.94 4.48 -19.69
CA LYS A 190 1.47 4.29 -21.07
C LYS A 190 0.29 3.35 -21.17
N ILE A 191 0.29 2.23 -20.43
CA ILE A 191 -0.84 1.29 -20.39
C ILE A 191 -2.10 2.00 -19.87
N ILE A 192 -1.97 2.77 -18.79
CA ILE A 192 -3.12 3.46 -18.17
C ILE A 192 -3.66 4.54 -19.11
N ILE A 193 -2.79 5.41 -19.62
CA ILE A 193 -3.14 6.55 -20.47
C ILE A 193 -3.74 6.10 -21.81
N SER A 194 -3.16 5.09 -22.47
CA SER A 194 -3.70 4.59 -23.74
C SER A 194 -5.08 3.96 -23.62
N ASN A 195 -5.47 3.56 -22.41
CA ASN A 195 -6.75 2.93 -22.11
C ASN A 195 -7.58 3.82 -21.16
N TRP A 196 -7.49 5.15 -21.33
CA TRP A 196 -8.09 6.11 -20.40
C TRP A 196 -9.60 5.92 -20.18
N ALA A 197 -10.34 5.49 -21.19
CA ALA A 197 -11.77 5.19 -21.05
C ALA A 197 -12.07 4.12 -19.96
N VAL A 198 -11.12 3.21 -19.71
CA VAL A 198 -11.21 2.18 -18.67
C VAL A 198 -10.69 2.73 -17.34
N PHE A 199 -9.53 3.38 -17.36
CA PHE A 199 -8.82 3.75 -16.14
C PHE A 199 -9.21 5.10 -15.53
N GLY A 200 -9.67 6.05 -16.34
CA GLY A 200 -9.89 7.44 -15.92
C GLY A 200 -10.87 7.58 -14.75
N LYS A 201 -11.84 6.66 -14.64
CA LYS A 201 -12.81 6.60 -13.53
C LYS A 201 -12.19 6.37 -12.15
N TYR A 202 -10.94 5.87 -12.10
CA TYR A 202 -10.21 5.60 -10.85
C TYR A 202 -9.28 6.75 -10.45
N PHE A 203 -9.17 7.82 -11.24
CA PHE A 203 -8.28 8.93 -10.95
C PHE A 203 -9.05 10.22 -10.62
N PRO A 204 -8.53 11.07 -9.71
CA PRO A 204 -9.20 12.31 -9.31
C PRO A 204 -9.53 13.21 -10.49
N LYS A 205 -10.77 13.69 -10.53
CA LYS A 205 -11.27 14.61 -11.58
C LYS A 205 -11.11 14.07 -13.02
N GLN A 206 -10.82 12.79 -13.20
CA GLN A 206 -10.51 12.19 -14.50
C GLN A 206 -9.44 12.98 -15.28
N ASN A 207 -8.42 13.48 -14.57
CA ASN A 207 -7.36 14.30 -15.16
C ASN A 207 -6.18 13.45 -15.67
N GLU A 208 -6.22 13.11 -16.96
CA GLU A 208 -5.16 12.35 -17.65
C GLU A 208 -3.81 13.08 -17.64
N HIS A 209 -3.82 14.40 -17.88
CA HIS A 209 -2.60 15.20 -17.95
C HIS A 209 -1.82 15.18 -16.63
N TRP A 210 -2.54 15.32 -15.51
CA TRP A 210 -1.94 15.25 -14.18
C TRP A 210 -1.30 13.88 -13.90
N LEU A 211 -1.93 12.78 -14.35
CA LEU A 211 -1.34 11.45 -14.21
C LEU A 211 -0.06 11.33 -15.02
N ASN A 212 -0.04 11.87 -16.26
CA ASN A 212 1.17 11.86 -17.08
C ASN A 212 2.32 12.60 -16.41
N VAL A 213 2.07 13.80 -15.85
CA VAL A 213 3.07 14.56 -15.10
C VAL A 213 3.56 13.78 -13.88
N MET A 214 2.67 13.17 -13.10
CA MET A 214 3.07 12.34 -11.96
C MET A 214 3.98 11.18 -12.37
N ILE A 215 3.62 10.44 -13.43
CA ILE A 215 4.42 9.31 -13.91
C ILE A 215 5.81 9.76 -14.36
N GLU A 216 5.90 10.89 -15.06
CA GLU A 216 7.18 11.47 -15.47
C GLU A 216 8.06 11.85 -14.26
N GLU A 217 7.48 12.47 -13.23
CA GLU A 217 8.20 12.81 -12.01
C GLU A 217 8.66 11.56 -11.24
N LEU A 218 7.78 10.55 -11.06
CA LEU A 218 8.13 9.28 -10.44
C LEU A 218 9.31 8.60 -11.15
N TYR A 219 9.32 8.63 -12.48
CA TYR A 219 10.40 8.06 -13.28
C TYR A 219 11.71 8.80 -13.07
N LYS A 220 11.71 10.15 -13.08
CA LYS A 220 12.92 10.95 -12.82
C LYS A 220 13.52 10.64 -11.46
N VAL A 221 12.69 10.57 -10.41
CA VAL A 221 13.16 10.24 -9.05
C VAL A 221 13.70 8.81 -9.00
N ARG A 222 13.05 7.86 -9.65
CA ARG A 222 13.54 6.47 -9.75
C ARG A 222 14.90 6.40 -10.46
N CYS A 223 15.13 7.21 -11.50
CA CYS A 223 16.45 7.30 -12.14
C CYS A 223 17.53 7.78 -11.16
N LEU A 224 17.26 8.80 -10.35
CA LEU A 224 18.21 9.27 -9.33
C LEU A 224 18.57 8.15 -8.35
N VAL A 225 17.58 7.43 -7.83
CA VAL A 225 17.79 6.31 -6.90
C VAL A 225 18.59 5.19 -7.56
N ALA A 226 18.30 4.83 -8.81
CA ALA A 226 19.03 3.80 -9.54
C ALA A 226 20.51 4.16 -9.78
N HIS A 227 20.84 5.45 -9.79
CA HIS A 227 22.22 5.96 -9.89
C HIS A 227 22.84 6.29 -8.53
N ASN A 228 22.24 5.83 -7.42
CA ASN A 228 22.66 6.16 -6.04
C ASN A 228 22.84 7.67 -5.83
N SER A 229 22.05 8.47 -6.54
CA SER A 229 22.04 9.93 -6.45
C SER A 229 21.05 10.39 -5.39
N TYR A 230 21.31 11.56 -4.83
CA TYR A 230 20.47 12.14 -3.79
C TYR A 230 19.18 12.73 -4.38
N VAL A 231 18.06 12.47 -3.72
CA VAL A 231 16.74 13.04 -4.04
C VAL A 231 16.46 14.17 -3.08
N GLY A 232 16.18 15.37 -3.59
CA GLY A 232 15.95 16.58 -2.80
C GLY A 232 14.65 16.53 -2.01
N GLN A 233 14.54 17.38 -0.99
CA GLN A 233 13.40 17.40 -0.07
C GLN A 233 12.06 17.56 -0.80
N ASP A 234 11.98 18.45 -1.79
CA ASP A 234 10.75 18.72 -2.55
C ASP A 234 10.28 17.48 -3.34
N GLU A 235 11.22 16.75 -3.96
CA GLU A 235 10.90 15.49 -4.65
C GLU A 235 10.47 14.39 -3.67
N ARG A 236 11.08 14.34 -2.49
CA ARG A 236 10.69 13.40 -1.42
C ARG A 236 9.28 13.68 -0.92
N ASP A 237 8.94 14.95 -0.69
CA ASP A 237 7.60 15.34 -0.25
C ASP A 237 6.56 15.09 -1.35
N SER A 238 6.94 15.31 -2.61
CA SER A 238 6.09 14.96 -3.76
C SER A 238 5.81 13.46 -3.83
N LEU A 239 6.80 12.60 -3.57
CA LEU A 239 6.63 11.15 -3.52
C LEU A 239 5.63 10.70 -2.46
N LYS A 240 5.69 11.31 -1.27
CA LYS A 240 4.72 11.09 -0.18
C LYS A 240 3.30 11.37 -0.65
N VAL A 241 3.11 12.52 -1.30
CA VAL A 241 1.81 12.90 -1.86
C VAL A 241 1.36 11.89 -2.93
N PHE A 242 2.23 11.49 -3.86
CA PHE A 242 1.91 10.53 -4.91
C PHE A 242 1.54 9.16 -4.37
N TYR A 243 2.30 8.67 -3.38
CA TYR A 243 2.01 7.42 -2.70
C TYR A 243 0.62 7.43 -2.09
N LYS A 244 0.31 8.45 -1.30
CA LYS A 244 -1.00 8.64 -0.67
C LYS A 244 -2.13 8.67 -1.68
N ILE A 245 -1.96 9.38 -2.79
CA ILE A 245 -2.98 9.47 -3.83
C ILE A 245 -3.20 8.09 -4.46
N ILE A 246 -2.12 7.40 -4.84
CA ILE A 246 -2.20 6.09 -5.48
C ILE A 246 -2.83 5.07 -4.53
N THR A 247 -2.37 4.93 -3.29
CA THR A 247 -2.95 3.96 -2.34
C THR A 247 -4.43 4.24 -2.07
N THR A 248 -4.81 5.51 -1.93
CA THR A 248 -6.22 5.91 -1.79
C THR A 248 -7.06 5.49 -3.00
N GLN A 249 -6.59 5.72 -4.23
CA GLN A 249 -7.32 5.32 -5.43
C GLN A 249 -7.43 3.79 -5.57
N LEU A 250 -6.40 3.07 -5.11
CA LEU A 250 -6.36 1.62 -5.15
C LEU A 250 -7.13 0.94 -4.00
N LYS A 251 -7.66 1.72 -3.05
CA LYS A 251 -8.28 1.22 -1.80
C LYS A 251 -7.36 0.25 -1.05
N LEU A 252 -6.05 0.50 -1.10
CA LEU A 252 -5.02 -0.24 -0.37
C LEU A 252 -4.85 0.32 1.03
#